data_AF-A0A7S2LSH7-F1
#
_entry.id   AF-A0A7S2LSH7-F1
#
_cell.length_a   1.000
_cell.length_b   1.000
_cell.length_c   1.000
_cell.angle_alpha   90.00
_cell.angle_beta   90.00
_cell.angle_gamma   90.00
#
_symmetry.space_group_name_H-M   'P 1'
#
loop_
_entity.id
_entity.type
_entity.pdbx_description
1 polymer ?
#
loop_
_entity_poly.entity_id
_entity_poly.type
_entity_poly.pdbx_seq_one_letter_code
_entity_poly.pdbx_strand_id
1 'polypeptide(L)'
;CTSKAAQQQQQQQQQQIALPRAVCDLVEMHFVQQRAFLRSNDHHDDDDVTRTKRSNLCDEGDVHRWLTLCRLQARSRCSGVVEVEDWEMALQLDDVMRASFGSVQVSPCK
;
A
#
# COMPACT_ATOMS: atom_id res chain seq x y z
N CYS A 1 35.03 1.31 -25.33
CA CYS A 1 35.11 0.39 -24.18
C CYS A 1 34.05 0.71 -23.10
N THR A 2 32.75 0.65 -23.41
CA THR A 2 31.69 1.08 -22.47
C THR A 2 30.55 0.08 -22.28
N SER A 3 30.66 -1.14 -22.81
CA SER A 3 29.51 -2.07 -22.81
C SER A 3 29.37 -2.96 -21.57
N LYS A 4 30.38 -3.09 -20.70
CA LYS A 4 30.30 -4.04 -19.57
C LYS A 4 29.55 -3.52 -18.33
N ALA A 5 29.56 -2.21 -18.08
CA ALA A 5 28.84 -1.63 -16.94
C ALA A 5 27.31 -1.59 -17.19
N ALA A 6 26.89 -1.33 -18.44
CA ALA A 6 25.48 -1.32 -18.82
C ALA A 6 24.91 -2.74 -18.99
N GLN A 7 25.72 -3.71 -19.41
CA GLN A 7 25.27 -5.12 -19.52
C GLN A 7 25.16 -5.84 -18.17
N GLN A 8 25.89 -5.41 -17.13
CA GLN A 8 25.70 -5.94 -15.78
C GLN A 8 24.46 -5.39 -15.06
N GLN A 9 23.94 -4.22 -15.47
CA GLN A 9 22.73 -3.64 -14.85
C GLN A 9 21.40 -4.21 -15.40
N GLN A 10 21.39 -4.88 -16.55
CA GLN A 10 20.15 -5.44 -17.12
C GLN A 10 19.84 -6.89 -16.71
N GLN A 11 20.77 -7.63 -16.11
CA GLN A 11 20.52 -9.02 -15.68
C GLN A 11 19.93 -9.16 -14.26
N GLN A 12 19.80 -8.08 -13.48
CA GLN A 12 19.23 -8.14 -12.12
C GLN A 12 17.72 -7.84 -12.04
N GLN A 13 17.02 -7.62 -13.14
CA GLN A 13 15.63 -7.12 -13.13
C GLN A 13 14.50 -8.16 -13.01
N GLN A 14 14.78 -9.39 -12.55
CA GLN A 14 13.73 -10.39 -12.27
C GLN A 14 13.89 -11.15 -10.95
N GLN A 15 14.63 -10.62 -9.97
CA GLN A 15 14.49 -11.16 -8.61
C GLN A 15 13.23 -10.57 -7.98
N GLN A 16 12.19 -11.38 -7.87
CA GLN A 16 11.03 -11.06 -7.06
C GLN A 16 11.52 -10.78 -5.63
N ILE A 17 11.33 -9.56 -5.12
CA ILE A 17 11.69 -9.22 -3.74
C ILE A 17 10.93 -10.16 -2.81
N ALA A 18 11.67 -10.89 -1.98
CA ALA A 18 11.12 -11.89 -1.08
C ALA A 18 10.27 -11.21 0.00
N LEU A 19 9.08 -11.74 0.23
CA LEU A 19 8.18 -11.33 1.32
C LEU A 19 8.25 -12.40 2.41
N PRO A 20 8.89 -12.10 3.56
CA PRO A 20 8.87 -13.01 4.69
C PRO A 20 7.46 -13.22 5.22
N ARG A 21 7.21 -14.42 5.76
CA ARG A 21 5.93 -14.79 6.36
C ARG A 21 5.47 -13.78 7.44
N ALA A 22 6.39 -13.30 8.26
CA ALA A 22 6.10 -12.30 9.29
C ALA A 22 5.46 -11.02 8.74
N VAL A 23 5.90 -10.54 7.57
CA VAL A 23 5.31 -9.37 6.93
C VAL A 23 3.91 -9.69 6.38
N CYS A 24 3.73 -10.86 5.78
CA CYS A 24 2.42 -11.31 5.33
C CYS A 24 1.41 -11.40 6.48
N ASP A 25 1.82 -11.92 7.63
CA ASP A 25 0.97 -12.03 8.83
C ASP A 25 0.58 -10.63 9.36
N LEU A 26 1.50 -9.65 9.34
CA LEU A 26 1.21 -8.27 9.73
C LEU A 26 0.19 -7.61 8.79
N VAL A 27 0.35 -7.81 7.48
CA VAL A 27 -0.57 -7.30 6.45
C VAL A 27 -1.97 -7.90 6.64
N GLU A 28 -2.05 -9.21 6.84
CA GLU A 28 -3.32 -9.91 7.08
C GLU A 28 -4.00 -9.43 8.36
N MET A 29 -3.25 -9.32 9.45
CA MET A 29 -3.76 -8.79 10.73
C MET A 29 -4.30 -7.36 10.55
N HIS A 30 -3.57 -6.51 9.82
CA HIS A 30 -4.00 -5.13 9.56
C HIS A 30 -5.28 -5.08 8.72
N PHE A 31 -5.40 -5.92 7.68
CA PHE A 31 -6.61 -6.05 6.87
C PHE A 31 -7.83 -6.44 7.72
N VAL A 32 -7.68 -7.44 8.58
CA VAL A 32 -8.75 -7.89 9.48
C VAL A 32 -9.14 -6.78 10.46
N GLN A 33 -8.17 -6.09 11.05
CA GLN A 33 -8.40 -4.97 11.96
C GLN A 33 -9.15 -3.82 11.28
N GLN A 34 -8.72 -3.41 10.08
CA GLN A 34 -9.41 -2.35 9.32
C GLN A 34 -10.84 -2.74 8.97
N ARG A 35 -11.07 -3.97 8.50
CA ARG A 35 -12.43 -4.45 8.20
C ARG A 35 -13.32 -4.52 9.44
N ALA A 36 -12.78 -4.93 10.59
CA ALA A 36 -13.52 -4.96 11.84
C ALA A 36 -13.91 -3.54 12.28
N PHE A 37 -12.97 -2.60 12.23
CA PHE A 37 -13.18 -1.20 12.59
C PHE A 37 -14.27 -0.52 11.73
N LEU A 38 -14.23 -0.75 10.41
CA LEU A 38 -15.24 -0.19 9.50
C LEU A 38 -16.65 -0.74 9.78
N ARG A 39 -16.76 -2.05 10.05
CA ARG A 39 -18.05 -2.67 10.40
C ARG A 39 -18.66 -2.12 11.69
N SER A 40 -17.84 -1.78 12.69
CA SER A 40 -18.34 -1.19 13.92
C SER A 40 -18.84 0.26 13.77
N ASN A 41 -18.40 0.99 12.74
CA ASN A 41 -18.78 2.38 12.51
C ASN A 41 -20.04 2.56 11.66
N ASP A 42 -20.61 1.49 11.08
CA ASP A 42 -21.84 1.53 10.27
C ASP A 42 -23.15 1.64 11.12
N HIS A 43 -23.06 1.99 12.41
CA HIS A 43 -24.18 1.91 13.37
C HIS A 43 -24.69 3.25 13.96
N HIS A 44 -24.49 4.38 13.26
CA HIS A 44 -25.06 5.68 13.69
C HIS A 44 -25.80 6.44 12.58
N ASP A 45 -27.13 6.46 12.79
CA ASP A 45 -28.17 7.45 12.45
C ASP A 45 -28.46 7.82 10.98
N ASP A 46 -29.75 7.62 10.65
CA ASP A 46 -30.53 8.33 9.65
C ASP A 46 -30.33 9.85 9.76
N ASP A 47 -29.59 10.48 8.82
CA ASP A 47 -29.87 11.84 8.34
C ASP A 47 -29.05 12.21 7.07
N ASP A 48 -29.73 12.89 6.16
CA ASP A 48 -29.55 12.99 4.70
C ASP A 48 -28.40 13.89 4.16
N VAL A 49 -27.22 13.99 4.81
CA VAL A 49 -26.11 14.85 4.29
C VAL A 49 -24.71 14.25 4.53
N THR A 50 -24.40 13.06 4.03
CA THR A 50 -22.99 12.62 3.87
C THR A 50 -22.79 11.61 2.74
N ARG A 51 -23.22 11.96 1.52
CA ARG A 51 -22.84 11.22 0.30
C ARG A 51 -21.31 11.13 0.08
N THR A 52 -20.51 11.78 0.92
CA THR A 52 -19.04 11.75 1.01
C THR A 52 -18.47 10.69 1.97
N LYS A 53 -19.29 9.99 2.78
CA LYS A 53 -18.79 9.04 3.80
C LYS A 53 -18.65 7.57 3.33
N ARG A 54 -18.92 7.25 2.06
CA ARG A 54 -19.30 5.89 1.65
C ARG A 54 -18.38 5.13 0.66
N SER A 55 -17.07 5.37 0.60
CA SER A 55 -16.20 4.56 -0.30
C SER A 55 -14.91 3.98 0.29
N ASN A 56 -14.73 3.95 1.61
CA ASN A 56 -13.54 3.35 2.23
C ASN A 56 -13.83 1.95 2.78
N LEU A 57 -14.38 1.06 1.97
CA LEU A 57 -14.41 -0.36 2.33
C LEU A 57 -12.98 -0.89 2.18
N CYS A 58 -12.40 -1.41 3.27
CA CYS A 58 -11.11 -2.09 3.18
C CYS A 58 -11.28 -3.39 2.38
N ASP A 59 -10.63 -3.47 1.23
CA ASP A 59 -10.78 -4.54 0.24
C ASP A 59 -9.46 -5.27 -0.07
N GLU A 60 -9.53 -6.32 -0.89
CA GLU A 60 -8.34 -7.09 -1.27
C GLU A 60 -7.33 -6.24 -2.08
N GLY A 61 -7.78 -5.16 -2.73
CA GLY A 61 -6.93 -4.19 -3.41
C GLY A 61 -6.00 -3.45 -2.44
N ASP A 62 -6.46 -3.18 -1.21
CA ASP A 62 -5.61 -2.62 -0.15
C ASP A 62 -4.45 -3.55 0.21
N VAL A 63 -4.72 -4.86 0.33
CA VAL A 63 -3.69 -5.87 0.62
C VAL A 63 -2.62 -5.89 -0.47
N HIS A 64 -3.04 -5.92 -1.74
CA HIS A 64 -2.11 -5.85 -2.87
C HIS A 64 -1.28 -4.56 -2.90
N ARG A 65 -1.92 -3.43 -2.59
CA ARG A 65 -1.25 -2.13 -2.52
C ARG A 65 -0.19 -2.13 -1.43
N TRP A 66 -0.52 -2.54 -0.21
CA TRP A 66 0.43 -2.56 0.91
C TRP A 66 1.62 -3.48 0.63
N LEU A 67 1.39 -4.70 0.12
CA LEU A 67 2.48 -5.61 -0.26
C LEU A 67 3.38 -5.01 -1.36
N THR A 68 2.80 -4.23 -2.26
CA THR A 68 3.55 -3.52 -3.30
C THR A 68 4.41 -2.41 -2.70
N LEU A 69 3.87 -1.63 -1.77
CA LEU A 69 4.61 -0.58 -1.05
C LEU A 69 5.78 -1.18 -0.25
N CYS A 70 5.57 -2.29 0.45
CA CYS A 70 6.65 -2.98 1.18
C CYS A 70 7.79 -3.40 0.24
N ARG A 71 7.47 -3.96 -0.93
CA ARG A 71 8.48 -4.32 -1.94
C ARG A 71 9.19 -3.10 -2.50
N LEU A 72 8.47 -2.00 -2.75
CA LEU A 72 9.08 -0.75 -3.21
C LEU A 72 10.04 -0.18 -2.17
N GLN A 73 9.71 -0.31 -0.89
CA GLN A 73 10.55 0.16 0.20
C GLN A 73 11.82 -0.69 0.35
N ALA A 74 11.69 -2.02 0.32
CA ALA A 74 12.84 -2.91 0.25
C ALA A 74 13.73 -2.60 -0.97
N ARG A 75 13.11 -2.31 -2.12
CA ARG A 75 13.83 -1.92 -3.34
C ARG A 75 14.56 -0.60 -3.19
N SER A 76 13.98 0.40 -2.55
CA SER A 76 14.56 1.74 -2.40
C SER A 76 15.87 1.69 -1.61
N ARG A 77 15.94 0.80 -0.61
CA ARG A 77 17.16 0.47 0.15
C ARG A 77 18.04 -0.60 -0.50
N CYS A 78 17.78 -0.96 -1.75
CA CYS A 78 18.51 -1.99 -2.51
C CYS A 78 18.54 -3.39 -1.85
N SER A 79 17.48 -3.73 -1.09
CA SER A 79 17.29 -5.05 -0.50
C SER A 79 16.47 -5.98 -1.39
N GLY A 80 16.84 -7.26 -1.41
CA GLY A 80 16.07 -8.33 -2.04
C GLY A 80 15.01 -8.96 -1.14
N VAL A 81 14.92 -8.53 0.12
CA VAL A 81 14.02 -9.09 1.14
C VAL A 81 13.30 -7.95 1.85
N VAL A 82 11.98 -8.06 2.03
CA VAL A 82 11.19 -7.11 2.82
C VAL A 82 11.43 -7.34 4.31
N GLU A 83 11.67 -6.28 5.06
CA GLU A 83 11.80 -6.28 6.53
C GLU A 83 10.55 -5.65 7.19
N VAL A 84 10.45 -5.73 8.51
CA VAL A 84 9.30 -5.17 9.27
C VAL A 84 9.27 -3.65 9.14
N GLU A 85 10.44 -3.02 9.11
CA GLU A 85 10.64 -1.59 8.92
C GLU A 85 10.11 -1.13 7.55
N ASP A 86 10.20 -1.97 6.51
CA ASP A 86 9.63 -1.68 5.19
C ASP A 86 8.10 -1.64 5.25
N TRP A 87 7.47 -2.46 6.09
CA TRP A 87 6.03 -2.44 6.35
C TRP A 87 5.59 -1.20 7.13
N GLU A 88 6.32 -0.82 8.17
CA GLU A 88 6.01 0.38 8.96
C GLU A 88 6.06 1.66 8.10
N MET A 89 7.07 1.77 7.24
CA MET A 89 7.18 2.88 6.29
C MET A 89 6.10 2.83 5.20
N ALA A 90 5.72 1.63 4.74
CA ALA A 90 4.64 1.46 3.78
C ALA A 90 3.29 1.95 4.33
N LEU A 91 3.00 1.71 5.62
CA LEU A 91 1.81 2.24 6.28
C LEU A 91 1.81 3.76 6.34
N GLN A 92 2.93 4.36 6.74
CA GLN A 92 3.06 5.83 6.79
C GLN A 92 2.84 6.46 5.40
N LEU A 93 3.34 5.82 4.35
CA LEU A 93 3.13 6.29 2.99
C LEU A 93 1.67 6.15 2.55
N ASP A 94 0.99 5.06 2.89
CA ASP A 94 -0.44 4.86 2.61
C ASP A 94 -1.30 5.94 3.29
N ASP A 95 -0.99 6.28 4.55
CA ASP A 95 -1.66 7.34 5.30
C ASP A 95 -1.51 8.71 4.61
N VAL A 96 -0.28 9.06 4.20
CA VAL A 96 -0.01 10.31 3.48
C VAL A 96 -0.73 10.35 2.14
N MET A 97 -0.75 9.24 1.40
CA MET A 97 -1.47 9.14 0.13
C MET A 97 -2.98 9.33 0.34
N ARG A 98 -3.57 8.67 1.33
CA ARG A 98 -5.00 8.82 1.65
C ARG A 98 -5.35 10.24 2.07
N ALA A 99 -4.49 10.89 2.87
CA ALA A 99 -4.67 12.29 3.26
C ALA A 99 -4.54 13.26 2.06
N SER A 100 -3.60 13.00 1.15
CA SER A 100 -3.32 13.87 0.01
C SER A 100 -4.39 13.76 -1.09
N PHE A 101 -4.84 12.55 -1.41
CA PHE A 101 -5.79 12.30 -2.50
C PHE A 101 -7.26 12.33 -2.07
N GLY A 102 -7.56 12.35 -0.77
CA GLY A 102 -8.92 12.57 -0.25
C GLY A 102 -9.50 13.97 -0.51
N SER A 103 -8.71 14.89 -1.09
CA SER A 103 -9.09 16.29 -1.38
C SER A 103 -9.10 16.67 -2.87
N VAL A 104 -8.68 15.77 -3.78
CA VAL A 104 -8.55 16.11 -5.21
C VAL A 104 -9.80 15.68 -5.97
N GLN A 105 -10.76 16.60 -6.13
CA GLN A 105 -11.71 16.50 -7.23
C GLN A 105 -10.95 16.71 -8.55
N VAL A 106 -10.57 15.61 -9.20
CA VAL A 106 -10.17 15.64 -10.59
C VAL A 106 -11.38 16.05 -11.43
N SER A 107 -11.43 17.34 -11.77
CA SER A 107 -12.34 17.84 -12.80
C SER A 107 -11.95 17.18 -14.13
N PRO A 108 -12.89 16.58 -14.88
CA PRO A 108 -12.58 16.04 -16.19
C PRO A 108 -12.18 17.20 -17.10
N CYS A 109 -10.96 17.13 -17.65
CA CYS A 109 -10.53 18.04 -18.72
C CYS A 109 -11.49 17.86 -19.91
N LYS A 110 -12.12 18.96 -20.34
CA LYS A 110 -12.88 19.05 -21.60
C LYS A 110 -11.95 19.43 -22.74
#